data_AF-A0A0Q5N1N0-F1
#
_entry.id   AF-A0A0Q5N1N0-F1
#
_cell.length_a   1.000
_cell.length_b   1.000
_cell.length_c   1.000
_cell.angle_alpha   90.00
_cell.angle_beta   90.00
_cell.angle_gamma   90.00
#
_symmetry.space_group_name_H-M   'P 1'
#
loop_
_entity.id
_entity.type
_entity.pdbx_description
1 polymer ?
#
loop_
_entity_poly.entity_id
_entity_poly.type
_entity_poly.pdbx_seq_one_letter_code
_entity_poly.pdbx_strand_id
1 'polypeptide(L)'
;MDSSVFTRAYPMRDFARRLNQQNHPTAPWVETMAHLIGAESHHEGAFYLLADFHPLVTLIAGQPFTLSWPKGGTLQSHTPDCLLASSSHPRSLVVDVKDPVERAGEKWRAREAFVARTCADMGLAYMVWSGLPRRFRRNLENLAEARVPEPSLEAWGPAAREFARHGKSLRAVAMELDSRGYQYTWALTLVRRLLWLHDLETDLGKPLELDSEICSLQSRTDSLGRGAHSVDDGRQRGIDETRGYRLGFCQVVVCHLPG
;
A
#
# COMPACT_ATOMS: atom_id res chain seq x y z
N MET A 1 -8.73 18.31 16.31
CA MET A 1 -9.08 18.80 14.96
C MET A 1 -9.88 17.71 14.26
N ASP A 2 -10.90 18.09 13.50
CA ASP A 2 -11.65 17.14 12.66
C ASP A 2 -10.74 16.70 11.49
N SER A 3 -10.52 15.39 11.33
CA SER A 3 -9.69 14.83 10.26
C SER A 3 -10.30 15.02 8.87
N SER A 4 -11.55 15.49 8.80
CA SER A 4 -12.23 15.89 7.56
C SER A 4 -11.49 16.97 6.75
N VAL A 5 -10.59 17.74 7.38
CA VAL A 5 -9.81 18.80 6.70
C VAL A 5 -8.95 18.27 5.55
N PHE A 6 -8.50 17.02 5.59
CA PHE A 6 -7.60 16.46 4.57
C PHE A 6 -8.30 15.64 3.48
N THR A 7 -9.63 15.57 3.46
CA THR A 7 -10.40 14.81 2.45
C THR A 7 -10.18 15.26 1.00
N ARG A 8 -9.53 16.42 0.79
CA ARG A 8 -9.18 16.97 -0.53
C ARG A 8 -7.78 17.63 -0.54
N ALA A 9 -6.83 17.05 0.19
CA ALA A 9 -5.46 17.56 0.20
C ALA A 9 -4.77 17.26 -1.14
N TYR A 10 -4.55 18.30 -1.96
CA TYR A 10 -3.68 18.24 -3.13
C TYR A 10 -2.22 18.48 -2.72
N PRO A 11 -1.22 17.94 -3.46
CA PRO A 11 0.18 18.18 -3.17
C PRO A 11 0.49 19.69 -3.15
N MET A 12 1.21 20.14 -2.12
CA MET A 12 1.44 21.57 -1.88
C MET A 12 2.52 22.19 -2.79
N ARG A 13 3.28 21.38 -3.54
CA ARG A 13 4.39 21.85 -4.38
C ARG A 13 4.40 21.21 -5.77
N ASP A 14 4.62 22.07 -6.76
CA ASP A 14 5.17 21.65 -8.05
C ASP A 14 6.65 21.31 -7.86
N PHE A 15 7.07 20.12 -8.30
CA PHE A 15 8.45 19.66 -8.17
C PHE A 15 9.28 20.15 -9.36
N ALA A 16 10.42 20.79 -9.07
CA ALA A 16 11.34 21.30 -10.08
C ALA A 16 12.61 20.44 -10.17
N ARG A 17 12.98 20.03 -11.38
CA ARG A 17 14.29 19.44 -11.67
C ARG A 17 15.37 20.52 -11.55
N ARG A 18 16.41 20.28 -10.76
CA ARG A 18 17.58 21.17 -10.65
C ARG A 18 18.81 20.48 -11.23
N LEU A 19 19.62 21.23 -11.96
CA LEU A 19 20.93 20.77 -12.42
C LEU A 19 21.77 20.38 -11.18
N ASN A 20 22.33 19.16 -11.17
CA ASN A 20 23.11 18.56 -10.07
C ASN A 20 22.34 17.93 -8.89
N GLN A 21 21.04 17.67 -9.01
CA GLN A 21 20.36 16.80 -8.05
C GLN A 21 20.83 15.35 -8.18
N GLN A 22 21.23 14.72 -7.07
CA GLN A 22 21.61 13.30 -7.04
C GLN A 22 20.41 12.37 -7.21
N ASN A 23 19.22 12.82 -6.81
CA ASN A 23 17.99 12.07 -6.98
C ASN A 23 17.25 12.55 -8.23
N HIS A 24 16.71 11.61 -9.01
CA HIS A 24 15.89 11.89 -10.17
C HIS A 24 14.43 12.01 -9.75
N PRO A 25 13.86 13.23 -9.66
CA PRO A 25 12.45 13.39 -9.32
C PRO A 25 11.59 12.75 -10.40
N THR A 26 10.65 11.90 -9.96
CA THR A 26 9.65 11.23 -10.79
C THR A 26 8.26 11.68 -10.38
N ALA A 27 7.28 11.44 -11.25
CA ALA A 27 5.88 11.71 -10.94
C ALA A 27 5.08 10.45 -11.26
N PRO A 28 5.10 9.41 -10.40
CA PRO A 28 4.27 8.22 -10.59
C PRO A 28 2.78 8.58 -10.66
N TRP A 29 2.06 7.90 -11.54
CA TRP A 29 0.61 7.89 -11.52
C TRP A 29 0.12 7.06 -10.34
N VAL A 30 -0.77 7.65 -9.55
CA VAL A 30 -1.41 7.04 -8.40
C VAL A 30 -2.89 6.91 -8.71
N GLU A 31 -3.38 5.67 -8.84
CA GLU A 31 -4.77 5.37 -9.20
C GLU A 31 -5.77 5.83 -8.15
N THR A 32 -5.42 5.69 -6.87
CA THR A 32 -6.22 6.14 -5.72
C THR A 32 -6.63 7.61 -5.85
N MET A 33 -5.74 8.44 -6.40
CA MET A 33 -5.95 9.88 -6.57
C MET A 33 -6.28 10.28 -8.01
N ALA A 34 -6.20 9.35 -8.96
CA ALA A 34 -6.21 9.61 -10.40
C ALA A 34 -5.31 10.79 -10.81
N HIS A 35 -4.10 10.85 -10.25
CA HIS A 35 -3.19 11.98 -10.43
C HIS A 35 -1.71 11.54 -10.33
N LEU A 36 -0.82 12.40 -10.83
CA LEU A 36 0.63 12.25 -10.66
C LEU A 36 1.10 12.82 -9.32
N ILE A 37 1.80 12.05 -8.51
CA ILE A 37 2.39 12.55 -7.25
C ILE A 37 3.89 12.66 -7.43
N GLY A 38 4.48 13.82 -7.14
CA GLY A 38 5.92 13.98 -7.23
C GLY A 38 6.63 13.20 -6.13
N ALA A 39 7.63 12.43 -6.54
CA ALA A 39 8.56 11.71 -5.69
C ALA A 39 9.97 12.26 -5.95
N GLU A 40 10.59 12.81 -4.91
CA GLU A 40 11.95 13.36 -4.98
C GLU A 40 13.01 12.24 -4.92
N SER A 41 12.63 11.02 -4.55
CA SER A 41 13.51 9.86 -4.47
C SER A 41 12.87 8.56 -4.98
N HIS A 42 13.70 7.57 -5.33
CA HIS A 42 13.24 6.23 -5.67
C HIS A 42 12.56 5.50 -4.50
N HIS A 43 12.90 5.86 -3.25
CA HIS A 43 12.26 5.29 -2.06
C HIS A 43 10.86 5.86 -1.88
N GLU A 44 10.66 7.16 -2.10
CA GLU A 44 9.33 7.77 -2.09
C GLU A 44 8.43 7.19 -3.17
N GLY A 45 8.93 7.05 -4.40
CA GLY A 45 8.17 6.42 -5.48
C GLY A 45 7.73 4.99 -5.14
N ALA A 46 8.59 4.24 -4.46
CA ALA A 46 8.25 2.89 -4.01
C ALA A 46 7.24 2.88 -2.85
N PHE A 47 7.27 3.88 -1.97
CA PHE A 47 6.26 4.06 -0.94
C PHE A 47 4.90 4.43 -1.56
N TYR A 48 4.85 5.35 -2.52
CA TYR A 48 3.62 5.71 -3.22
C TYR A 48 3.00 4.52 -3.95
N LEU A 49 3.84 3.70 -4.60
CA LEU A 49 3.38 2.46 -5.23
C LEU A 49 2.75 1.50 -4.21
N LEU A 50 3.36 1.34 -3.03
CA LEU A 50 2.82 0.50 -1.96
C LEU A 50 1.50 1.08 -1.41
N ALA A 51 1.45 2.40 -1.20
CA ALA A 51 0.26 3.08 -0.70
C ALA A 51 -0.89 2.98 -1.69
N ASP A 52 -0.64 3.15 -2.98
CA ASP A 52 -1.63 3.05 -4.05
C ASP A 52 -2.16 1.63 -4.23
N PHE A 53 -1.31 0.64 -3.98
CA PHE A 53 -1.71 -0.76 -3.95
C PHE A 53 -2.55 -1.10 -2.70
N HIS A 54 -2.52 -0.34 -1.61
CA HIS A 54 -3.15 -0.77 -0.37
C HIS A 54 -4.68 -0.53 -0.36
N PRO A 55 -5.53 -1.56 -0.19
CA PRO A 55 -6.98 -1.46 -0.46
C PRO A 55 -7.74 -0.56 0.54
N LEU A 56 -7.14 -0.26 1.68
CA LEU A 56 -7.73 0.65 2.68
C LEU A 56 -7.24 2.09 2.56
N VAL A 57 -6.29 2.40 1.69
CA VAL A 57 -5.82 3.78 1.47
C VAL A 57 -6.81 4.48 0.55
N THR A 58 -7.27 5.65 0.97
CA THR A 58 -8.29 6.43 0.24
C THR A 58 -7.78 7.78 -0.24
N LEU A 59 -6.63 8.21 0.27
CA LEU A 59 -5.97 9.44 -0.15
C LEU A 59 -4.47 9.31 0.04
N ILE A 60 -3.71 9.84 -0.92
CA ILE A 60 -2.25 9.93 -0.88
C ILE A 60 -1.88 11.37 -1.24
N ALA A 61 -1.28 12.09 -0.30
CA ALA A 61 -0.82 13.46 -0.51
C ALA A 61 0.69 13.55 -0.26
N GLY A 62 1.45 13.84 -1.31
CA GLY A 62 2.89 14.12 -1.20
C GLY A 62 3.14 15.51 -0.62
N GLN A 63 4.11 15.63 0.30
CA GLN A 63 4.51 16.87 0.97
C GLN A 63 3.30 17.73 1.42
N PRO A 64 2.43 17.20 2.29
CA PRO A 64 1.10 17.74 2.53
C PRO A 64 1.10 19.07 3.30
N PHE A 65 2.06 19.26 4.21
CA PHE A 65 2.20 20.45 5.05
C PHE A 65 3.63 20.61 5.55
N THR A 66 3.94 21.77 6.14
CA THR A 66 5.21 21.99 6.84
C THR A 66 4.94 22.31 8.30
N LEU A 67 5.46 21.48 9.19
CA LEU A 67 5.53 21.77 10.62
C LEU A 67 6.61 22.83 10.85
N SER A 68 6.29 23.85 11.64
CA SER A 68 7.21 24.96 11.98
C SER A 68 7.20 25.19 13.48
N TRP A 69 8.39 25.36 14.05
CA TRP A 69 8.58 25.61 15.48
C TRP A 69 9.31 26.94 15.71
N PRO A 70 9.25 27.52 16.93
CA PRO A 70 9.94 28.76 17.26
C PRO A 70 11.45 28.69 16.97
N LYS A 71 12.02 29.83 16.55
CA LYS A 71 13.46 29.96 16.30
C LYS A 71 14.25 29.67 17.58
N GLY A 72 15.43 29.06 17.43
CA GLY A 72 16.33 28.71 18.54
C GLY A 72 16.19 27.26 19.06
N GLY A 73 15.18 26.51 18.60
CA GLY A 73 15.08 25.07 18.84
C GLY A 73 16.01 24.23 17.95
N THR A 74 16.17 22.95 18.29
CA THR A 74 16.96 21.97 17.52
C THR A 74 16.36 21.63 16.15
N LEU A 75 15.05 21.82 15.98
CA LEU A 75 14.33 21.67 14.72
C LEU A 75 13.45 22.90 14.49
N GLN A 76 13.67 23.62 13.39
CA GLN A 76 12.92 24.83 13.05
C GLN A 76 11.73 24.55 12.14
N SER A 77 11.89 23.59 11.21
CA SER A 77 10.81 23.16 10.33
C SER A 77 11.01 21.74 9.83
N HIS A 78 9.91 21.12 9.42
CA HIS A 78 9.91 19.81 8.82
C HIS A 78 8.69 19.64 7.92
N THR A 79 8.94 19.26 6.67
CA THR A 79 7.92 18.88 5.70
C THR A 79 7.93 17.35 5.65
N PRO A 80 6.85 16.67 6.07
CA PRO A 80 6.76 15.23 5.93
C PRO A 80 6.70 14.82 4.46
N ASP A 81 7.17 13.62 4.15
CA ASP A 81 7.20 13.13 2.77
C ASP A 81 5.79 12.88 2.23
N CYS A 82 4.87 12.35 3.04
CA CYS A 82 3.46 12.23 2.65
C CYS A 82 2.44 12.12 3.79
N LEU A 83 1.16 12.22 3.44
CA LEU A 83 0.01 11.90 4.29
C LEU A 83 -0.92 10.92 3.58
N LEU A 84 -1.38 9.92 4.32
CA LEU A 84 -2.37 8.94 3.90
C LEU A 84 -3.68 9.12 4.69
N ALA A 85 -4.82 8.99 4.01
CA ALA A 85 -6.09 8.72 4.68
C ALA A 85 -6.48 7.26 4.47
N SER A 86 -7.24 6.70 5.40
CA SER A 86 -7.75 5.33 5.31
C SER A 86 -9.25 5.26 5.54
N SER A 87 -9.91 4.32 4.87
CA SER A 87 -11.31 3.95 5.13
C SER A 87 -11.51 3.24 6.47
N SER A 88 -10.43 2.72 7.07
CA SER A 88 -10.48 1.89 8.28
C SER A 88 -10.03 2.60 9.55
N HIS A 89 -9.37 3.75 9.42
CA HIS A 89 -8.78 4.48 10.55
C HIS A 89 -9.21 5.95 10.53
N PRO A 90 -9.63 6.51 11.67
CA PRO A 90 -10.15 7.87 11.73
C PRO A 90 -9.05 8.95 11.65
N ARG A 91 -7.80 8.61 12.00
CA ARG A 91 -6.65 9.51 11.94
C ARG A 91 -5.91 9.33 10.61
N SER A 92 -5.59 10.42 9.94
CA SER A 92 -4.66 10.41 8.82
C SER A 92 -3.25 10.07 9.30
N LEU A 93 -2.51 9.32 8.49
CA LEU A 93 -1.15 8.89 8.76
C LEU A 93 -0.16 9.79 8.04
N VAL A 94 0.71 10.45 8.79
CA VAL A 94 1.88 11.15 8.28
C VAL A 94 3.04 10.17 8.16
N VAL A 95 3.75 10.20 7.03
CA VAL A 95 4.87 9.29 6.76
C VAL A 95 6.09 10.07 6.33
N ASP A 96 7.22 9.74 6.96
CA ASP A 96 8.54 10.03 6.43
C ASP A 96 9.16 8.78 5.81
N VAL A 97 9.70 8.94 4.61
CA VAL A 97 10.42 7.91 3.88
C VAL A 97 11.91 8.11 4.12
N LYS A 98 12.56 7.14 4.75
CA LYS A 98 13.99 7.19 5.10
C LYS A 98 14.64 5.86 4.83
N ASP A 99 15.77 5.84 4.14
CA ASP A 99 16.50 4.60 4.01
C ASP A 99 16.94 4.08 5.40
N PRO A 100 17.17 2.76 5.57
CA PRO A 100 17.48 2.19 6.88
C PRO A 100 18.73 2.78 7.54
N VAL A 101 19.72 3.23 6.75
CA VAL A 101 20.97 3.81 7.25
C VAL A 101 20.71 5.22 7.77
N GLU A 102 19.99 6.05 7.02
CA GLU A 102 19.55 7.38 7.45
C GLU A 102 18.71 7.32 8.71
N ARG A 103 17.73 6.40 8.77
CA ARG A 103 16.86 6.23 9.93
C ARG A 103 17.62 5.85 11.20
N ALA A 104 18.68 5.05 11.07
CA ALA A 104 19.50 4.62 12.21
C ALA A 104 20.35 5.76 12.81
N GLY A 105 20.53 6.88 12.09
CA GLY A 105 21.30 8.01 12.56
C GLY A 105 20.69 8.72 13.78
N GLU A 106 21.50 9.04 14.77
CA GLU A 106 21.06 9.67 16.03
C GLU A 106 20.36 11.02 15.79
N LYS A 107 20.87 11.82 14.84
CA LYS A 107 20.25 13.09 14.43
C LYS A 107 18.82 12.91 13.92
N TRP A 108 18.55 11.83 13.17
CA TRP A 108 17.21 11.55 12.68
C TRP A 108 16.29 11.07 13.81
N ARG A 109 16.75 10.20 14.72
CA ARG A 109 15.92 9.71 15.85
C ARG A 109 15.41 10.84 16.75
N ALA A 110 16.27 11.82 17.05
CA ALA A 110 15.85 12.99 17.84
C ALA A 110 14.77 13.82 17.11
N ARG A 111 14.91 13.97 15.79
CA ARG A 111 13.92 14.63 14.92
C ARG A 111 12.61 13.84 14.86
N GLU A 112 12.68 12.53 14.62
CA GLU A 112 11.54 11.62 14.55
C GLU A 112 10.66 11.74 15.81
N ALA A 113 11.26 11.69 17.00
CA ALA A 113 10.51 11.81 18.25
C ALA A 113 9.81 13.17 18.40
N PHE A 114 10.39 14.25 17.87
CA PHE A 114 9.80 15.58 17.93
C PHE A 114 8.66 15.75 16.92
N VAL A 115 8.82 15.22 15.71
CA VAL A 115 7.78 15.17 14.67
C VAL A 115 6.61 14.31 15.14
N ALA A 116 6.86 13.10 15.65
CA ALA A 116 5.84 12.19 16.14
C ALA A 116 4.97 12.82 17.23
N ARG A 117 5.57 13.51 18.21
CA ARG A 117 4.83 14.25 19.24
C ARG A 117 3.95 15.36 18.65
N THR A 118 4.51 16.15 17.74
CA THR A 118 3.75 17.24 17.09
C THR A 118 2.58 16.69 16.28
N CYS A 119 2.76 15.59 15.55
CA CYS A 119 1.67 14.90 14.85
C CYS A 119 0.60 14.41 15.82
N ALA A 120 0.99 13.79 16.94
CA ALA A 120 0.05 13.32 17.95
C ALA A 120 -0.78 14.47 18.55
N ASP A 121 -0.15 15.60 18.87
CA ASP A 121 -0.82 16.81 19.37
C ASP A 121 -1.85 17.37 18.36
N MET A 122 -1.60 17.17 17.06
CA MET A 122 -2.52 17.53 15.98
C MET A 122 -3.61 16.48 15.71
N GLY A 123 -3.58 15.33 16.40
CA GLY A 123 -4.49 14.21 16.18
C GLY A 123 -4.16 13.36 14.95
N LEU A 124 -2.91 13.42 14.46
CA LEU A 124 -2.40 12.65 13.33
C LEU A 124 -1.60 11.43 13.81
N ALA A 125 -1.72 10.32 13.09
CA ALA A 125 -0.78 9.21 13.27
C ALA A 125 0.54 9.54 12.55
N TYR A 126 1.64 8.93 12.98
CA TYR A 126 2.97 9.14 12.37
C TYR A 126 3.75 7.84 12.27
N MET A 127 4.45 7.64 11.15
CA MET A 127 5.43 6.57 11.01
C MET A 127 6.63 6.98 10.16
N VAL A 128 7.74 6.29 10.35
CA VAL A 128 8.86 6.29 9.41
C VAL A 128 8.88 4.97 8.64
N TRP A 129 8.78 5.07 7.32
CA TRP A 129 8.87 3.93 6.41
C TRP A 129 10.28 3.82 5.83
N SER A 130 10.81 2.59 5.77
CA SER A 130 12.23 2.35 5.42
C SER A 130 12.47 1.39 4.27
N GLY A 131 11.46 1.20 3.42
CA GLY A 131 11.58 0.33 2.27
C GLY A 131 10.73 -0.92 2.37
N LEU A 132 10.88 -1.72 1.32
CA LEU A 132 10.21 -2.99 1.11
C LEU A 132 11.23 -3.97 0.53
N PRO A 133 11.04 -5.29 0.69
CA PRO A 133 11.89 -6.28 0.04
C PRO A 133 11.93 -6.06 -1.48
N ARG A 134 13.13 -6.08 -2.09
CA ARG A 134 13.32 -5.82 -3.53
C ARG A 134 12.40 -6.65 -4.43
N ARG A 135 12.13 -7.91 -4.06
CA ARG A 135 11.24 -8.81 -4.80
C ARG A 135 9.79 -8.33 -4.78
N PHE A 136 9.29 -8.02 -3.60
CA PHE A 136 7.95 -7.47 -3.42
C PHE A 136 7.78 -6.18 -4.24
N ARG A 137 8.78 -5.30 -4.22
CA ARG A 137 8.78 -4.07 -5.02
C ARG A 137 8.62 -4.35 -6.50
N ARG A 138 9.45 -5.25 -7.04
CA ARG A 138 9.43 -5.60 -8.47
C ARG A 138 8.09 -6.22 -8.90
N ASN A 139 7.48 -7.02 -8.02
CA ASN A 139 6.17 -7.57 -8.30
C ASN A 139 5.11 -6.48 -8.30
N LEU A 140 5.11 -5.55 -7.35
CA LEU A 140 4.21 -4.40 -7.36
C LEU A 140 4.37 -3.54 -8.62
N GLU A 141 5.61 -3.26 -9.04
CA GLU A 141 5.89 -2.50 -10.26
C GLU A 141 5.28 -3.21 -11.48
N ASN A 142 5.43 -4.54 -11.59
CA ASN A 142 4.84 -5.36 -12.64
C ASN A 142 3.29 -5.33 -12.61
N LEU A 143 2.68 -5.38 -11.42
CA LEU A 143 1.22 -5.31 -11.27
C LEU A 143 0.69 -3.92 -11.65
N ALA A 144 1.35 -2.84 -11.24
CA ALA A 144 0.96 -1.47 -11.56
C ALA A 144 1.04 -1.16 -13.07
N GLU A 145 1.93 -1.82 -13.80
CA GLU A 145 2.01 -1.69 -15.26
C GLU A 145 0.86 -2.40 -15.98
N ALA A 146 0.15 -3.32 -15.32
CA ALA A 146 -0.97 -4.03 -15.93
C ALA A 146 -2.17 -3.09 -16.07
N ARG A 147 -2.35 -2.55 -17.27
CA ARG A 147 -3.49 -1.69 -17.64
C ARG A 147 -4.42 -2.46 -18.58
N VAL A 148 -5.69 -2.53 -18.21
CA VAL A 148 -6.74 -3.24 -18.96
C VAL A 148 -7.90 -2.27 -19.17
N PRO A 149 -8.43 -2.11 -20.40
CA PRO A 149 -9.61 -1.28 -20.63
C PRO A 149 -10.81 -1.79 -19.84
N GLU A 150 -11.63 -0.88 -19.31
CA GLU A 150 -12.80 -1.22 -18.49
C GLU A 150 -13.72 -2.26 -19.15
N PRO A 151 -14.08 -2.16 -20.45
CA PRO A 151 -14.93 -3.17 -21.09
C PRO A 151 -14.33 -4.58 -21.07
N SER A 152 -13.00 -4.70 -21.11
CA SER A 152 -12.32 -5.98 -21.03
C SER A 152 -12.28 -6.52 -19.60
N LEU A 153 -12.12 -5.64 -18.61
CA LEU A 153 -12.14 -6.01 -17.20
C LEU A 153 -13.54 -6.50 -16.79
N GLU A 154 -14.59 -5.80 -17.20
CA GLU A 154 -15.98 -6.16 -16.94
C GLU A 154 -16.35 -7.50 -17.61
N ALA A 155 -15.97 -7.68 -18.88
CA ALA A 155 -16.31 -8.88 -19.63
C ALA A 155 -15.60 -10.14 -19.12
N TRP A 156 -14.33 -10.03 -18.71
CA TRP A 156 -13.46 -11.20 -18.45
C TRP A 156 -13.05 -11.38 -17.00
N GLY A 157 -13.12 -10.34 -16.18
CA GLY A 157 -12.81 -10.38 -14.74
C GLY A 157 -13.62 -11.44 -13.98
N PRO A 158 -14.95 -11.56 -14.17
CA PRO A 158 -15.74 -12.60 -13.51
C PRO A 158 -15.26 -14.02 -13.82
N ALA A 159 -14.93 -14.31 -15.08
CA ALA A 159 -14.43 -15.62 -15.49
C ALA A 159 -13.05 -15.91 -14.87
N ALA A 160 -12.14 -14.92 -14.84
CA ALA A 160 -10.84 -15.07 -14.22
C ALA A 160 -10.95 -15.37 -12.71
N ARG A 161 -11.84 -14.67 -11.99
CA ARG A 161 -12.12 -14.94 -10.57
C ARG A 161 -12.69 -16.33 -10.35
N GLU A 162 -13.62 -16.76 -11.20
CA GLU A 162 -14.20 -18.11 -11.14
C GLU A 162 -13.14 -19.19 -11.34
N PHE A 163 -12.30 -19.05 -12.36
CA PHE A 163 -11.22 -19.99 -12.64
C PHE A 163 -10.19 -20.08 -11.51
N ALA A 164 -9.93 -18.97 -10.83
CA ALA A 164 -9.02 -18.89 -9.68
C ALA A 164 -9.69 -19.23 -8.33
N ARG A 165 -10.97 -19.60 -8.27
CA ARG A 165 -11.74 -19.79 -7.02
C ARG A 165 -11.08 -20.72 -6.00
N HIS A 166 -10.39 -21.77 -6.47
CA HIS A 166 -9.80 -22.82 -5.64
C HIS A 166 -8.27 -22.86 -5.66
N GLY A 167 -7.62 -21.76 -6.05
CA GLY A 167 -6.18 -21.75 -6.25
C GLY A 167 -5.78 -22.43 -7.56
N LYS A 168 -5.16 -21.69 -8.47
CA LYS A 168 -4.57 -22.22 -9.71
C LYS A 168 -3.32 -21.46 -10.05
N SER A 169 -2.46 -22.04 -10.89
CA SER A 169 -1.37 -21.26 -11.46
C SER A 169 -1.90 -20.14 -12.35
N LEU A 170 -1.18 -19.02 -12.37
CA LEU A 170 -1.45 -17.90 -13.26
C LEU A 170 -1.59 -18.35 -14.72
N ARG A 171 -0.73 -19.27 -15.18
CA ARG A 171 -0.80 -19.89 -16.51
C ARG A 171 -2.11 -20.64 -16.74
N ALA A 172 -2.55 -21.45 -15.79
CA ALA A 172 -3.77 -22.23 -15.95
C ALA A 172 -4.99 -21.34 -16.12
N VAL A 173 -5.12 -20.29 -15.29
CA VAL A 173 -6.20 -19.29 -15.43
C VAL A 173 -6.13 -18.58 -16.79
N ALA A 174 -4.93 -18.21 -17.24
CA ALA A 174 -4.75 -17.58 -18.54
C ALA A 174 -5.11 -18.50 -19.72
N MET A 175 -4.78 -19.80 -19.64
CA MET A 175 -5.18 -20.79 -20.65
C MET A 175 -6.69 -21.05 -20.66
N GLU A 176 -7.35 -21.03 -19.50
CA GLU A 176 -8.81 -21.19 -19.42
C GLU A 176 -9.54 -20.00 -20.04
N LEU A 177 -9.04 -18.78 -19.84
CA LEU A 177 -9.56 -17.58 -20.53
C LEU A 177 -9.33 -17.65 -22.06
N ASP A 178 -8.16 -18.10 -22.49
CA ASP A 178 -7.83 -18.30 -23.91
C ASP A 178 -8.75 -19.33 -24.57
N SER A 179 -9.06 -20.43 -23.88
CA SER A 179 -10.02 -21.44 -24.36
C SER A 179 -11.43 -20.90 -24.56
N ARG A 180 -11.76 -19.76 -23.93
CA ARG A 180 -13.04 -19.04 -24.10
C ARG A 180 -12.97 -17.92 -25.15
N GLY A 181 -11.82 -17.73 -25.79
CA GLY A 181 -11.61 -16.72 -26.82
C GLY A 181 -10.94 -15.42 -26.34
N TYR A 182 -10.44 -15.36 -25.10
CA TYR A 182 -9.66 -14.21 -24.62
C TYR A 182 -8.16 -14.50 -24.70
N GLN A 183 -7.52 -13.95 -25.73
CA GLN A 183 -6.13 -14.24 -26.08
C GLN A 183 -5.20 -14.36 -24.87
N TYR A 184 -4.41 -15.43 -24.83
CA TYR A 184 -3.54 -15.78 -23.71
C TYR A 184 -2.69 -14.61 -23.19
N THR A 185 -2.10 -13.80 -24.07
CA THR A 185 -1.27 -12.64 -23.67
C THR A 185 -2.10 -11.53 -22.99
N TRP A 186 -3.34 -11.33 -23.40
CA TRP A 186 -4.28 -10.42 -22.73
C TRP A 186 -4.73 -10.99 -21.39
N ALA A 187 -4.96 -12.30 -21.31
CA ALA A 187 -5.28 -13.00 -20.08
C ALA A 187 -4.20 -12.82 -19.00
N LEU A 188 -2.91 -12.88 -19.36
CA LEU A 188 -1.81 -12.60 -18.43
C LEU A 188 -1.85 -11.16 -17.87
N THR A 189 -2.23 -10.18 -18.69
CA THR A 189 -2.35 -8.78 -18.26
C THR A 189 -3.61 -8.57 -17.41
N LEU A 190 -4.72 -9.21 -17.76
CA LEU A 190 -5.94 -9.22 -16.96
C LEU A 190 -5.71 -9.80 -15.57
N VAL A 191 -5.04 -10.95 -15.46
CA VAL A 191 -4.73 -11.56 -14.16
C VAL A 191 -3.88 -10.62 -13.30
N ARG A 192 -2.84 -10.01 -13.86
CA ARG A 192 -2.03 -9.01 -13.13
C ARG A 192 -2.84 -7.79 -12.71
N ARG A 193 -3.75 -7.31 -13.56
CA ARG A 193 -4.67 -6.22 -13.20
C ARG A 193 -5.59 -6.62 -12.04
N LEU A 194 -6.12 -7.83 -12.04
CA LEU A 194 -6.97 -8.32 -10.95
C LEU A 194 -6.18 -8.54 -9.64
N LEU A 195 -4.90 -8.91 -9.73
CA LEU A 195 -4.00 -8.93 -8.57
C LEU A 195 -3.77 -7.51 -8.02
N TRP A 196 -3.56 -6.52 -8.90
CA TRP A 196 -3.45 -5.10 -8.50
C TRP A 196 -4.71 -4.60 -7.79
N LEU A 197 -5.88 -4.98 -8.30
CA LEU A 197 -7.19 -4.58 -7.76
C LEU A 197 -7.63 -5.36 -6.52
N HIS A 198 -6.84 -6.33 -6.04
CA HIS A 198 -7.24 -7.26 -4.96
C HIS A 198 -8.52 -8.05 -5.28
N ASP A 199 -8.73 -8.38 -6.54
CA ASP A 199 -9.75 -9.36 -6.95
C ASP A 199 -9.20 -10.80 -6.91
N LEU A 200 -7.88 -10.89 -7.09
CA LEU A 200 -7.07 -12.09 -6.95
C LEU A 200 -5.94 -11.82 -5.95
N GLU A 201 -5.40 -12.89 -5.37
CA GLU A 201 -4.25 -12.84 -4.46
C GLU A 201 -3.14 -13.79 -4.89
N THR A 202 -1.91 -13.43 -4.53
CA THR A 202 -0.73 -14.28 -4.66
C THR A 202 0.35 -13.88 -3.64
N ASP A 203 1.35 -14.72 -3.44
CA ASP A 203 2.49 -14.42 -2.56
C ASP A 203 3.50 -13.51 -3.29
N LEU A 204 3.36 -12.20 -3.10
CA LEU A 204 4.25 -11.19 -3.69
C LEU A 204 5.67 -11.20 -3.07
N GLY A 205 5.93 -11.97 -2.02
CA GLY A 205 7.27 -12.18 -1.49
C GLY A 205 8.14 -13.11 -2.35
N LYS A 206 7.50 -13.93 -3.20
CA LYS A 206 8.14 -14.85 -4.14
C LYS A 206 8.23 -14.25 -5.55
N PRO A 207 9.09 -14.77 -6.44
CA PRO A 207 9.04 -14.40 -7.85
C PRO A 207 7.63 -14.59 -8.42
N LEU A 208 7.08 -13.57 -9.07
CA LEU A 208 5.82 -13.69 -9.81
C LEU A 208 6.09 -14.33 -11.17
N GLU A 209 5.74 -15.60 -11.28
CA GLU A 209 5.99 -16.48 -12.42
C GLU A 209 4.69 -17.10 -12.95
N LEU A 210 4.76 -17.78 -14.10
CA LEU A 210 3.58 -18.37 -14.74
C LEU A 210 2.99 -19.54 -13.92
N ASP A 211 3.78 -20.18 -13.08
CA ASP A 211 3.36 -21.23 -12.16
C ASP A 211 2.94 -20.70 -10.78
N SER A 212 3.07 -19.39 -10.52
CA SER A 212 2.64 -18.78 -9.27
C SER A 212 1.16 -19.02 -9.03
N GLU A 213 0.84 -19.52 -7.84
CA GLU A 213 -0.52 -19.77 -7.43
C GLU A 213 -1.26 -18.45 -7.20
N ILE A 214 -2.45 -18.36 -7.78
CA ILE A 214 -3.39 -17.26 -7.63
C ILE A 214 -4.73 -17.79 -7.13
N CYS A 215 -5.38 -17.05 -6.25
CA CYS A 215 -6.67 -17.42 -5.69
C CYS A 215 -7.63 -16.21 -5.71
N SER A 216 -8.93 -16.45 -5.88
CA SER A 216 -9.93 -15.39 -5.77
C SER A 216 -10.28 -15.08 -4.32
N LEU A 217 -10.32 -13.78 -4.01
CA LEU A 217 -10.63 -13.24 -2.68
C LEU A 217 -12.09 -13.49 -2.22
N GLN A 218 -13.03 -13.71 -3.16
CA GLN A 218 -14.44 -13.95 -2.85
C GLN A 218 -14.72 -15.31 -2.18
N SER A 219 -13.73 -16.20 -2.09
CA SER A 219 -13.85 -17.54 -1.51
C SER A 219 -13.83 -17.60 0.03
N ARG A 220 -13.53 -16.48 0.72
CA ARG A 220 -13.38 -16.47 2.19
C ARG A 220 -14.62 -16.04 2.99
N THR A 221 -15.56 -15.30 2.41
CA THR A 221 -16.82 -14.97 3.09
C THR A 221 -17.75 -16.18 3.21
N ASP A 222 -17.72 -17.09 2.24
CA ASP A 222 -18.60 -18.26 2.20
C ASP A 222 -18.15 -19.43 3.11
N SER A 223 -16.86 -19.50 3.44
CA SER A 223 -16.29 -20.54 4.30
C SER A 223 -16.36 -20.19 5.79
N LEU A 224 -16.35 -18.90 6.15
CA LEU A 224 -16.55 -18.44 7.53
C LEU A 224 -18.03 -18.42 7.95
N GLY A 225 -18.97 -18.30 7.00
CA GLY A 225 -20.41 -18.29 7.26
C GLY A 225 -21.04 -19.65 7.61
N ARG A 226 -20.32 -20.77 7.46
CA ARG A 226 -20.83 -22.14 7.74
C ARG A 226 -20.39 -22.74 9.08
N GLY A 227 -19.57 -22.04 9.86
CA GLY A 227 -18.96 -22.59 11.08
C GLY A 227 -19.41 -21.98 12.42
N ALA A 228 -20.23 -20.93 12.43
CA ALA A 228 -20.50 -20.17 13.66
C ALA A 228 -21.88 -20.47 14.27
N HIS A 229 -22.08 -21.70 14.74
CA HIS A 229 -23.08 -22.01 15.78
C HIS A 229 -22.48 -23.02 16.76
N SER A 230 -21.79 -22.51 17.78
CA SER A 230 -21.61 -23.17 19.08
C SER A 230 -21.20 -22.12 20.11
N VAL A 231 -22.02 -21.95 21.13
CA VAL A 231 -21.82 -21.10 22.31
C VAL A 231 -21.12 -21.93 23.39
N ASP A 232 -20.07 -21.39 24.02
CA ASP A 232 -19.68 -21.61 25.44
C ASP A 232 -18.49 -20.67 25.77
N ASP A 233 -18.66 -19.61 26.57
CA ASP A 233 -18.63 -19.47 28.04
C ASP A 233 -17.23 -19.46 28.68
N GLY A 234 -17.07 -18.57 29.66
CA GLY A 234 -15.84 -17.87 30.02
C GLY A 234 -14.71 -18.69 30.62
N ARG A 235 -13.47 -18.27 30.30
CA ARG A 235 -12.35 -18.30 31.25
C ARG A 235 -11.23 -17.34 30.85
N GLN A 236 -10.93 -16.41 31.74
CA GLN A 236 -9.74 -15.55 31.72
C GLN A 236 -8.48 -16.37 31.51
N ARG A 237 -7.70 -16.04 30.47
CA ARG A 237 -6.28 -16.40 30.34
C ARG A 237 -5.51 -15.21 29.76
N GLY A 238 -4.31 -15.00 30.31
CA GLY A 238 -3.50 -13.79 30.19
C GLY A 238 -3.19 -13.33 28.77
N ILE A 239 -2.88 -12.04 28.70
CA ILE A 239 -2.48 -11.30 27.50
C ILE A 239 -1.07 -11.80 27.12
N ASP A 240 -1.02 -12.63 26.09
CA ASP A 240 0.20 -13.07 25.40
C ASP A 240 0.46 -12.11 24.22
N GLU A 241 1.56 -11.37 24.30
CA GLU A 241 1.96 -10.25 23.42
C GLU A 241 2.42 -10.65 22.00
N THR A 242 1.96 -11.78 21.45
CA THR A 242 2.48 -12.30 20.15
C THR A 242 1.43 -12.64 19.10
N ARG A 243 0.18 -12.14 19.20
CA ARG A 243 -0.81 -12.35 18.14
C ARG A 243 -0.75 -11.30 17.03
N GLY A 244 0.16 -11.54 16.09
CA GLY A 244 0.16 -10.88 14.78
C GLY A 244 -1.16 -11.14 14.04
N TYR A 245 -1.77 -10.07 13.55
CA TYR A 245 -2.95 -10.16 12.70
C TYR A 245 -2.55 -10.72 11.32
N ARG A 246 -3.18 -11.84 10.96
CA ARG A 246 -3.02 -12.52 9.67
C ARG A 246 -3.74 -11.73 8.59
N LEU A 247 -3.01 -10.97 7.79
CA LEU A 247 -3.27 -10.92 6.35
C LEU A 247 -2.52 -12.11 5.74
N GLY A 248 -3.23 -12.97 5.02
CA GLY A 248 -2.65 -14.19 4.45
C GLY A 248 -1.43 -13.86 3.59
N PHE A 249 -0.26 -14.34 4.02
CA PHE A 249 0.98 -14.49 3.24
C PHE A 249 1.64 -13.27 2.60
N CYS A 250 1.47 -12.08 3.17
CA CYS A 250 2.49 -11.04 3.07
C CYS A 250 2.70 -10.39 4.43
N GLN A 251 3.71 -10.87 5.16
CA GLN A 251 4.43 -9.99 6.09
C GLN A 251 5.22 -8.97 5.27
N VAL A 252 4.52 -8.06 4.59
CA VAL A 252 5.03 -6.70 4.56
C VAL A 252 4.83 -6.24 5.99
N VAL A 253 5.91 -5.90 6.66
CA VAL A 253 5.85 -5.20 7.94
C VAL A 253 5.11 -3.89 7.69
N VAL A 254 3.77 -3.94 7.74
CA VAL A 254 2.94 -2.79 8.02
C VAL A 254 3.30 -2.50 9.46
N CYS A 255 4.25 -1.59 9.65
CA CYS A 255 4.45 -0.95 10.93
C CYS A 255 3.06 -0.59 11.43
N HIS A 256 2.68 -1.15 12.58
CA HIS A 256 1.40 -0.87 13.21
C HIS A 256 1.16 0.63 13.17
N LEU A 257 -0.03 1.04 12.71
CA LEU A 257 -0.59 2.33 13.07
C LEU A 257 -0.70 2.31 14.61
N PRO A 258 0.08 3.13 15.35
CA PRO A 258 -0.17 3.25 16.78
C PRO A 258 -1.58 3.84 16.98
N GLY A 259 -2.32 3.27 17.94
CA GLY A 259 -3.63 3.76 18.38
C GLY A 259 -3.58 5.17 18.98
#